data_AF-A0A950YPJ8-F1
#
_entry.id   AF-A0A950YPJ8-F1
#
_cell.length_a   1.000
_cell.length_b   1.000
_cell.length_c   1.000
_cell.angle_alpha   90.00
_cell.angle_beta   90.00
_cell.angle_gamma   90.00
#
_symmetry.space_group_name_H-M   'P 1'
#
loop_
_entity.id
_entity.type
_entity.pdbx_description
1 polymer ?
#
loop_
_entity_poly.entity_id
_entity_poly.type
_entity_poly.pdbx_seq_one_letter_code
_entity_poly.pdbx_strand_id
1 'polypeptide(L)'
;HDMPEVMVRLLKAREAYDYYTGHLDSSAAHTAYLTTELIDDFAIAGPIEHCLRKLEALAEIGVDEVSVAYNNGAFEQMELVANKIIPALAATPAGAPNDREK
;
A
#
# COMPACT_ATOMS: atom_id res chain seq x y z
N HIS A 1 27.67 0.95 -9.09
CA HIS A 1 26.79 0.19 -10.00
C HIS A 1 25.55 1.03 -10.25
N ASP A 2 25.07 1.10 -11.50
CA ASP A 2 23.85 1.83 -11.82
C ASP A 2 22.64 1.11 -11.23
N MET A 3 21.93 1.80 -10.34
CA MET A 3 20.64 1.35 -9.81
C MET A 3 19.56 1.51 -10.88
N PRO A 4 18.59 0.57 -11.00
CA PRO A 4 17.47 0.71 -11.92
C PRO A 4 16.75 2.04 -11.71
N GLU A 5 16.38 2.70 -12.81
CA GLU A 5 15.75 4.04 -12.78
C GLU A 5 14.51 4.08 -11.86
N VAL A 6 13.69 3.02 -11.91
CA VAL A 6 12.50 2.86 -11.06
C VAL A 6 12.81 2.90 -9.56
N MET A 7 14.00 2.46 -9.14
CA MET A 7 14.41 2.46 -7.73
C MET A 7 14.96 3.82 -7.28
N VAL A 8 15.41 4.67 -8.21
CA VAL A 8 16.06 5.95 -7.88
C VAL A 8 15.21 7.18 -8.20
N ARG A 9 14.11 7.02 -8.95
CA ARG A 9 13.21 8.14 -9.30
C ARG A 9 12.62 8.84 -8.08
N LEU A 10 12.29 8.10 -7.02
CA LEU A 10 11.72 8.64 -5.79
C LEU A 10 12.70 9.57 -5.05
N LEU A 11 13.99 9.23 -5.04
CA LEU A 11 15.03 10.02 -4.38
C LEU A 11 15.11 11.43 -4.96
N LYS A 12 14.92 11.59 -6.28
CA LYS A 12 14.94 12.89 -6.96
C LYS A 12 13.72 13.76 -6.62
N ALA A 13 12.57 13.15 -6.36
CA ALA A 13 11.33 13.86 -6.04
C ALA A 13 11.22 14.26 -4.55
N ARG A 14 12.07 13.68 -3.69
CA ARG A 14 11.96 13.76 -2.22
C ARG A 14 12.43 15.08 -1.60
N GLU A 15 13.21 15.91 -2.31
CA GLU A 15 13.82 17.12 -1.74
C GLU A 15 12.80 18.14 -1.18
N ALA A 16 11.54 18.09 -1.64
CA ALA A 16 10.47 18.97 -1.18
C ALA A 16 9.64 18.42 0.00
N TYR A 17 9.95 17.22 0.52
CA TYR A 17 9.17 16.61 1.60
C TYR A 17 9.64 17.08 2.98
N ASP A 18 8.74 17.75 3.71
CA ASP A 18 8.98 18.16 5.09
C ASP A 18 8.40 17.12 6.06
N TYR A 19 9.27 16.39 6.76
CA TYR A 19 8.87 15.42 7.79
C TYR A 19 8.45 16.07 9.12
N TYR A 20 8.82 17.32 9.37
CA TYR A 20 8.52 18.01 10.63
C TYR A 20 7.15 18.69 10.60
N THR A 21 6.70 19.13 9.43
CA THR A 21 5.38 19.76 9.27
C THR A 21 4.50 18.97 8.30
N GLY A 22 3.30 18.56 8.75
CA GLY A 22 2.31 17.87 7.89
C GLY A 22 2.56 16.39 7.64
N HIS A 23 3.44 15.73 8.40
CA HIS A 23 3.58 14.27 8.33
C HIS A 23 2.27 13.58 8.72
N LEU A 24 1.83 12.61 7.89
CA LEU A 24 0.52 11.95 7.98
C LEU A 24 -0.70 12.86 7.77
N ASP A 25 -0.50 14.09 7.27
CA ASP A 25 -1.59 15.00 6.94
C ASP A 25 -1.87 15.00 5.43
N SER A 26 -3.03 14.49 5.04
CA SER A 26 -3.49 14.49 3.63
C SER A 26 -3.70 15.88 3.04
N SER A 27 -3.69 16.93 3.87
CA SER A 27 -3.79 18.34 3.45
C SER A 27 -2.45 19.07 3.45
N ALA A 28 -1.34 18.38 3.70
CA ALA A 28 -0.01 19.00 3.74
C ALA A 28 0.36 19.65 2.39
N ALA A 29 1.02 20.81 2.46
CA ALA A 29 1.45 21.58 1.29
C ALA A 29 2.43 20.81 0.38
N HIS A 30 3.14 19.84 0.95
CA HIS A 30 4.06 18.98 0.21
C HIS A 30 3.35 17.78 -0.43
N THR A 31 2.02 17.68 -0.50
CA THR A 31 1.37 16.51 -1.17
C THR A 31 1.56 16.50 -2.69
N ALA A 32 1.97 17.62 -3.30
CA ALA A 32 2.12 17.75 -4.75
C ALA A 32 3.16 16.81 -5.39
N TYR A 33 4.14 16.29 -4.65
CA TYR A 33 5.11 15.30 -5.19
C TYR A 33 4.58 13.86 -5.17
N LEU A 34 3.43 13.59 -4.52
CA LEU A 34 2.77 12.29 -4.48
C LEU A 34 2.00 12.05 -5.79
N THR A 35 2.73 11.78 -6.87
CA THR A 35 2.11 11.47 -8.18
C THR A 35 1.33 10.16 -8.12
N THR A 36 0.43 9.94 -9.08
CA THR A 36 -0.33 8.68 -9.18
C THR A 36 0.59 7.47 -9.27
N GLU A 37 1.67 7.55 -10.05
CA GLU A 37 2.66 6.47 -10.19
C GLU A 37 3.37 6.21 -8.86
N LEU A 38 3.67 7.27 -8.09
CA LEU A 38 4.33 7.11 -6.81
C LEU A 38 3.41 6.47 -5.76
N ILE A 39 2.14 6.87 -5.74
CA ILE A 39 1.12 6.23 -4.91
C ILE A 39 0.96 4.77 -5.31
N ASP A 40 0.98 4.48 -6.62
CA ASP A 40 0.87 3.11 -7.13
C ASP A 40 2.08 2.23 -6.74
N ASP A 41 3.30 2.76 -6.73
CA ASP A 41 4.48 1.99 -6.33
C ASP A 41 4.46 1.58 -4.85
N PHE A 42 3.96 2.46 -3.97
CA PHE A 42 4.18 2.35 -2.52
C PHE A 42 2.91 2.18 -1.69
N ALA A 43 1.72 2.19 -2.31
CA ALA A 43 0.46 2.00 -1.61
C ALA A 43 -0.46 0.99 -2.32
N ILE A 44 -1.33 0.37 -1.52
CA ILE A 44 -2.49 -0.39 -1.99
C ILE A 44 -3.68 0.55 -1.85
N ALA A 45 -3.92 1.36 -2.89
CA ALA A 45 -4.96 2.39 -2.87
C ALA A 45 -5.65 2.49 -4.23
N GLY A 46 -6.97 2.66 -4.24
CA GLY A 46 -7.77 2.78 -5.45
C GLY A 46 -9.04 1.92 -5.42
N PRO A 47 -9.63 1.63 -6.59
CA PRO A 47 -10.77 0.74 -6.71
C PRO A 47 -10.50 -0.65 -6.13
N ILE A 48 -11.55 -1.33 -5.67
CA ILE A 48 -11.49 -2.67 -5.03
C ILE A 48 -10.67 -3.66 -5.88
N GLU A 49 -10.92 -3.67 -7.17
CA GLU A 49 -10.31 -4.57 -8.15
C GLU A 49 -8.82 -4.30 -8.31
N HIS A 50 -8.39 -3.04 -8.17
CA HIS A 50 -6.97 -2.69 -8.18
C HIS A 50 -6.28 -3.18 -6.90
N CYS A 51 -6.92 -2.96 -5.75
CA CYS A 51 -6.41 -3.45 -4.47
C CYS A 51 -6.29 -4.97 -4.45
N LEU A 52 -7.29 -5.70 -4.97
CA LEU A 52 -7.25 -7.17 -5.08
C LEU A 52 -6.09 -7.65 -5.96
N ARG A 53 -5.91 -7.08 -7.16
CA ARG A 53 -4.78 -7.45 -8.04
C ARG A 53 -3.41 -7.27 -7.37
N LYS A 54 -3.24 -6.18 -6.60
CA LYS A 54 -2.00 -5.96 -5.85
C LYS A 54 -1.81 -6.97 -4.73
N LEU A 55 -2.86 -7.25 -3.97
CA LEU A 55 -2.82 -8.23 -2.87
C LEU A 55 -2.53 -9.64 -3.40
N GLU A 56 -3.10 -10.02 -4.54
CA GLU A 56 -2.80 -11.28 -5.23
C GLU A 56 -1.34 -11.33 -5.68
N ALA A 57 -0.83 -10.28 -6.34
CA ALA A 57 0.58 -10.21 -6.75
C ALA A 57 1.56 -10.28 -5.56
N LEU A 58 1.19 -9.68 -4.42
CA LEU A 58 1.96 -9.78 -3.18
C LEU A 58 1.94 -11.20 -2.61
N ALA A 59 0.78 -11.88 -2.64
CA ALA A 59 0.66 -13.27 -2.23
C ALA A 59 1.49 -14.21 -3.12
N GLU A 60 1.51 -13.98 -4.44
CA GLU A 60 2.32 -14.76 -5.40
C GLU A 60 3.83 -14.71 -5.10
N ILE A 61 4.33 -13.61 -4.51
CA ILE A 61 5.72 -13.48 -4.09
C ILE A 61 5.97 -13.88 -2.62
N GLY A 62 4.95 -14.43 -1.94
CA GLY A 62 5.06 -14.99 -0.58
C GLY A 62 4.75 -14.02 0.56
N VAL A 63 3.99 -12.95 0.33
CA VAL A 63 3.44 -12.13 1.42
C VAL A 63 2.23 -12.84 2.01
N ASP A 64 2.34 -13.25 3.28
CA ASP A 64 1.30 -14.04 3.97
C ASP A 64 0.35 -13.17 4.82
N GLU A 65 0.78 -11.96 5.22
CA GLU A 65 0.01 -11.07 6.08
C GLU A 65 0.18 -9.60 5.66
N VAL A 66 -0.92 -8.82 5.73
CA VAL A 66 -0.93 -7.39 5.42
C VAL A 66 -1.54 -6.62 6.59
N SER A 67 -0.74 -5.74 7.19
CA SER A 67 -1.23 -4.76 8.16
C SER A 67 -1.73 -3.52 7.42
N VAL A 68 -3.01 -3.19 7.59
CA VAL A 68 -3.65 -2.08 6.85
C VAL A 68 -3.65 -0.81 7.68
N ALA A 69 -3.10 0.26 7.12
CA ALA A 69 -3.22 1.62 7.66
C ALA A 69 -4.39 2.36 7.00
N TYR A 70 -5.19 3.04 7.79
CA TYR A 70 -6.34 3.83 7.34
C TYR A 70 -6.13 5.30 7.63
N ASN A 71 -6.82 6.17 6.87
CA ASN A 71 -6.86 7.57 7.24
C ASN A 71 -7.61 7.74 8.58
N ASN A 72 -7.14 8.64 9.43
CA ASN A 72 -7.73 8.82 10.75
C ASN A 72 -9.21 9.22 10.64
N GLY A 73 -10.10 8.48 11.32
CA GLY A 73 -11.54 8.70 11.27
C GLY A 73 -12.26 8.14 10.04
N ALA A 74 -11.56 7.51 9.08
CA ALA A 74 -12.16 6.97 7.86
C ALA A 74 -12.69 5.53 8.05
N PHE A 75 -13.65 5.34 8.96
CA PHE A 75 -14.22 4.02 9.27
C PHE A 75 -14.84 3.30 8.07
N GLU A 76 -15.38 4.05 7.10
CA GLU A 76 -15.91 3.48 5.85
C GLU A 76 -14.84 2.69 5.07
N GLN A 77 -13.56 3.09 5.15
CA GLN A 77 -12.47 2.34 4.52
C GLN A 77 -12.31 0.96 5.17
N MET A 78 -12.43 0.89 6.50
CA MET A 78 -12.37 -0.37 7.24
C MET A 78 -13.56 -1.27 6.86
N GLU A 79 -14.76 -0.70 6.76
CA GLU A 79 -15.96 -1.42 6.33
C GLU A 79 -15.83 -1.95 4.89
N LEU A 80 -15.26 -1.17 3.98
CA LEU A 80 -15.00 -1.62 2.61
C LEU A 80 -14.02 -2.80 2.58
N VAL A 81 -12.91 -2.72 3.32
CA VAL A 81 -11.95 -3.82 3.41
C VAL A 81 -12.61 -5.07 3.98
N ALA A 82 -13.35 -4.93 5.08
CA ALA A 82 -14.03 -6.04 5.74
C ALA A 82 -15.08 -6.72 4.84
N ASN A 83 -15.84 -5.93 4.09
CA ASN A 83 -16.98 -6.44 3.31
C ASN A 83 -16.64 -6.81 1.87
N LYS A 84 -15.55 -6.28 1.30
CA LYS A 84 -15.24 -6.40 -0.13
C LYS A 84 -13.88 -7.02 -0.42
N ILE A 85 -12.86 -6.73 0.39
CA ILE A 85 -11.49 -7.23 0.15
C ILE A 85 -11.29 -8.59 0.81
N ILE A 86 -11.47 -8.67 2.13
CA ILE A 86 -11.23 -9.91 2.89
C ILE A 86 -12.04 -11.10 2.36
N PRO A 87 -13.36 -10.98 2.08
CA PRO A 87 -14.14 -12.12 1.59
C PRO A 87 -13.71 -12.61 0.21
N ALA A 88 -13.25 -11.70 -0.67
CA ALA A 88 -12.77 -12.04 -1.99
C ALA A 88 -11.46 -12.84 -1.94
N LEU A 89 -10.57 -12.52 -0.99
CA LEU A 89 -9.32 -13.24 -0.80
C LEU A 89 -9.51 -14.57 -0.06
N ALA A 90 -10.42 -14.65 0.91
CA ALA A 90 -10.70 -15.87 1.67
C ALA A 90 -11.36 -16.99 0.85
N ALA A 91 -11.96 -16.66 -0.29
CA ALA A 91 -12.43 -17.64 -1.26
C ALA A 91 -11.28 -18.38 -1.98
N THR A 92 -10.06 -17.85 -1.87
CA THR A 92 -8.83 -18.49 -2.32
C THR A 92 -8.26 -19.31 -1.14
N PRO A 93 -7.99 -20.62 -1.29
CA PRO A 93 -7.46 -21.41 -0.19
C PRO A 93 -6.18 -20.77 0.32
N ALA A 94 -6.15 -20.47 1.63
CA ALA A 94 -4.96 -19.96 2.29
C ALA A 94 -3.79 -20.91 2.00
N GLY A 95 -2.66 -20.35 1.55
CA GLY A 95 -1.41 -21.09 1.47
C GLY A 95 -1.13 -21.78 2.81
N ALA A 96 -0.53 -22.97 2.76
CA ALA A 96 -0.23 -23.74 3.96
C ALA A 96 0.46 -22.84 5.02
N PRO A 97 0.08 -22.95 6.30
CA PRO A 97 0.67 -22.12 7.34
C PRO A 97 2.20 -22.22 7.30
N ASN A 98 2.85 -21.07 7.24
CA ASN A 98 4.31 -20.97 7.21
C ASN A 98 4.83 -21.36 8.61
N ASP A 99 5.73 -22.35 8.70
CA ASP A 99 6.32 -22.88 9.94
C ASP A 99 7.28 -21.86 10.64
N ARG A 100 6.76 -20.68 10.99
CA ARG A 100 7.50 -19.63 11.68
C ARG A 100 7.01 -19.44 13.11
N GLU A 101 7.22 -20.48 13.90
CA GLU A 101 7.44 -20.37 15.33
C GLU A 101 8.87 -20.89 15.62
N LYS A 102 9.84 -19.98 15.53
CA LYS A 102 11.15 -20.09 16.18
C LYS A 102 11.89 -18.76 16.13
#